data_AF-M1DNQ6-F1
#
_entry.id   AF-M1DNQ6-F1
#
_cell.length_a   1.000
_cell.length_b   1.000
_cell.length_c   1.000
_cell.angle_alpha   90.00
_cell.angle_beta   90.00
_cell.angle_gamma   90.00
#
_symmetry.space_group_name_H-M   'P 1'
#
loop_
_entity.id
_entity.type
_entity.pdbx_description
1 polymer ?
#
loop_
_entity_poly.entity_id
_entity_poly.type
_entity_poly.pdbx_seq_one_letter_code
_entity_poly.pdbx_strand_id
1 'polypeptide(L)'
;MATLLHHIQPWMQKSIAESEARMKRRMERMMDRKVQGVNKRLDAFELRVLERPAPTTDLSTLQADLASLRTDVDAILVAPSVETQAAPTTLADDTVLNALFSGTAEEGPAPTHAKGKRHCSHRTEEEKAQKRQRRQEKEARRAAIVDEELR
;
A
#
# COMPACT_ATOMS: atom_id res chain seq x y z
N MET A 1 50.01 -28.96 -26.31
CA MET A 1 49.00 -28.12 -25.64
C MET A 1 47.60 -28.74 -25.61
N ALA A 2 47.09 -29.32 -26.71
CA ALA A 2 45.74 -29.92 -26.75
C ALA A 2 45.48 -31.05 -25.73
N THR A 3 46.49 -31.87 -25.41
CA THR A 3 46.38 -32.97 -24.46
C THR A 3 46.20 -32.53 -23.00
N LEU A 4 46.79 -31.40 -22.60
CA LEU A 4 46.64 -30.86 -21.25
C LEU A 4 45.22 -30.30 -21.03
N LEU A 5 44.68 -29.62 -22.05
CA LEU A 5 43.34 -29.06 -22.01
C LEU A 5 42.28 -30.15 -21.82
N HIS A 6 42.42 -31.27 -22.53
CA HIS A 6 41.53 -32.43 -22.40
C HIS A 6 41.56 -33.07 -21.02
N HIS A 7 42.70 -33.01 -20.31
CA HIS A 7 42.80 -33.56 -18.96
C HIS A 7 42.12 -32.68 -17.91
N ILE A 8 42.15 -31.35 -18.09
CA ILE A 8 41.60 -30.39 -17.12
C ILE A 8 40.10 -30.13 -17.36
N GLN A 9 39.63 -30.29 -18.60
CA GLN A 9 38.24 -30.02 -18.98
C GLN A 9 37.18 -30.73 -18.10
N PRO A 10 37.31 -32.04 -17.78
CA PRO A 10 36.34 -32.71 -16.91
C PRO A 10 36.32 -32.16 -15.48
N TRP A 11 37.48 -31.78 -14.94
CA TRP A 11 37.58 -31.20 -13.60
C TRP A 11 36.92 -29.83 -13.54
N MET A 12 37.11 -29.00 -14.56
CA MET A 12 36.47 -27.70 -14.68
C MET A 12 34.93 -27.83 -14.83
N GLN A 13 34.45 -28.76 -15.64
CA GLN A 13 33.00 -28.99 -15.76
C GLN A 13 32.38 -29.44 -14.43
N LYS A 14 33.09 -30.30 -13.69
CA LYS A 14 32.67 -30.72 -12.35
C LYS A 14 32.58 -29.54 -11.37
N SER A 15 33.56 -28.63 -11.40
CA SER A 15 33.56 -27.47 -10.49
C SER A 15 32.47 -26.45 -10.83
N ILE A 16 32.13 -26.28 -12.11
CA ILE A 16 31.01 -25.46 -12.57
C ILE A 16 29.69 -26.05 -12.04
N ALA A 17 29.43 -27.33 -12.31
CA ALA A 17 28.21 -28.00 -11.86
C ALA A 17 28.06 -27.97 -10.33
N GLU A 18 29.16 -28.14 -9.59
CA GLU A 18 29.15 -28.06 -8.13
C GLU A 18 28.84 -26.63 -7.64
N SER A 19 29.41 -25.61 -8.29
CA SER A 19 29.13 -24.20 -7.99
C SER A 19 27.67 -23.84 -8.23
N GLU A 20 27.11 -24.25 -9.37
CA GLU A 20 25.70 -24.07 -9.72
C GLU A 20 24.78 -24.74 -8.70
N ALA A 21 25.06 -25.99 -8.34
CA ALA A 21 24.29 -26.72 -7.35
C ALA A 21 24.35 -26.08 -5.95
N ARG A 22 25.51 -25.52 -5.57
CA ARG A 22 25.66 -24.77 -4.31
C ARG A 22 24.89 -23.45 -4.34
N MET A 23 24.94 -22.72 -5.44
CA MET A 23 24.20 -21.47 -5.60
C MET A 23 22.69 -21.71 -5.59
N LYS A 24 22.21 -22.73 -6.32
CA LYS A 24 20.79 -23.11 -6.35
C LYS A 24 20.27 -23.46 -4.96
N ARG A 25 21.02 -24.27 -4.19
CA ARG A 25 20.68 -24.59 -2.80
C ARG A 25 20.65 -23.36 -1.88
N ARG A 26 21.56 -22.39 -2.08
CA ARG A 26 21.54 -21.13 -1.32
C ARG A 26 20.31 -20.27 -1.66
N MET A 27 19.94 -20.21 -2.93
CA MET A 27 18.76 -19.47 -3.38
C MET A 27 17.48 -20.08 -2.84
N GLU A 28 17.34 -21.41 -2.91
CA GLU A 28 16.20 -22.15 -2.38
C GLU A 28 15.99 -21.87 -0.89
N ARG A 29 17.04 -22.00 -0.06
CA ARG A 29 16.96 -21.67 1.38
C ARG A 29 16.54 -20.22 1.65
N MET A 30 16.96 -19.28 0.80
CA MET A 30 16.55 -17.89 0.94
C MET A 30 15.06 -17.72 0.61
N MET A 31 14.59 -18.40 -0.44
CA MET A 31 13.18 -18.41 -0.83
C MET A 31 12.32 -19.02 0.27
N ASP A 32 12.71 -20.17 0.80
CA ASP A 32 11.99 -20.85 1.90
C ASP A 32 11.90 -19.95 3.13
N ARG A 33 13.00 -19.25 3.48
CA ARG A 33 12.98 -18.29 4.59
C ARG A 33 12.02 -17.13 4.33
N LYS A 34 11.93 -16.63 3.10
CA LYS A 34 10.98 -15.57 2.73
C LYS A 34 9.54 -16.07 2.79
N VAL A 35 9.26 -17.24 2.23
CA VAL A 35 7.93 -17.88 2.27
C VAL A 35 7.51 -18.12 3.71
N GLN A 36 8.39 -18.67 4.55
CA GLN A 36 8.12 -18.88 5.97
C GLN A 36 7.84 -17.55 6.69
N GLY A 37 8.56 -16.48 6.36
CA GLY A 37 8.33 -15.16 6.92
C GLY A 37 6.95 -14.58 6.56
N VAL A 38 6.48 -14.80 5.34
CA VAL A 38 5.14 -14.40 4.91
C VAL A 38 4.08 -15.24 5.61
N ASN A 39 4.23 -16.57 5.64
CA ASN A 39 3.26 -17.47 6.26
C ASN A 39 3.06 -17.13 7.74
N LYS A 40 4.13 -16.92 8.50
CA LYS A 40 4.03 -16.48 9.91
C LYS A 40 3.21 -15.21 10.10
N ARG A 41 3.30 -14.26 9.15
CA ARG A 41 2.51 -13.02 9.20
C ARG A 41 1.05 -13.24 8.83
N LEU A 42 0.78 -14.17 7.93
CA LEU A 42 -0.57 -14.59 7.56
C LEU A 42 -1.23 -15.32 8.74
N ASP A 43 -0.54 -16.27 9.37
CA ASP A 43 -1.03 -16.98 10.56
C ASP A 43 -1.38 -15.99 11.68
N ALA A 44 -0.48 -15.03 11.96
CA ALA A 44 -0.74 -13.99 12.96
C ALA A 44 -1.86 -13.02 12.55
N PHE A 45 -2.08 -12.82 11.25
CA PHE A 45 -3.20 -12.02 10.75
C PHE A 45 -4.52 -12.77 10.91
N GLU A 46 -4.55 -14.06 10.57
CA GLU A 46 -5.72 -14.92 10.72
C GLU A 46 -6.16 -14.99 12.18
N LEU A 47 -5.23 -15.21 13.12
CA LEU A 47 -5.53 -15.13 14.56
C LEU A 47 -6.14 -13.78 14.95
N ARG A 48 -5.56 -12.67 14.50
CA ARG A 48 -6.12 -11.33 14.78
C ARG A 48 -7.49 -11.10 14.18
N VAL A 49 -7.78 -11.66 13.00
CA VAL A 49 -9.09 -11.55 12.37
C VAL A 49 -10.12 -12.39 13.13
N LEU A 50 -9.75 -13.59 13.56
CA LEU A 50 -10.61 -14.48 14.34
C LEU A 50 -10.87 -13.96 15.76
N GLU A 51 -9.86 -13.33 16.38
CA GLU A 51 -9.98 -12.72 17.71
C GLU A 51 -10.68 -11.35 17.68
N ARG A 52 -10.75 -10.68 16.52
CA ARG A 52 -11.38 -9.37 16.42
C ARG A 52 -12.87 -9.53 16.73
N PRO A 53 -13.36 -8.97 17.86
CA PRO A 53 -14.78 -8.97 18.13
C PRO A 53 -15.48 -8.22 17.01
N ALA A 54 -16.67 -8.71 16.63
CA ALA A 54 -17.52 -8.00 15.69
C ALA A 54 -17.60 -6.53 16.13
N PRO A 55 -17.42 -5.56 15.21
CA PRO A 55 -17.63 -4.16 15.53
C PRO A 55 -18.94 -4.08 16.29
N THR A 56 -18.89 -3.56 17.51
CA THR A 56 -20.07 -3.37 18.36
C THR A 56 -20.83 -2.18 17.80
N THR A 57 -21.25 -2.29 16.54
CA THR A 57 -22.18 -1.38 15.92
C THR A 57 -23.49 -1.65 16.62
N ASP A 58 -23.85 -0.76 17.53
CA ASP A 58 -25.10 -0.85 18.24
C ASP A 58 -26.23 -0.73 17.21
N LEU A 59 -26.81 -1.88 16.85
CA LEU A 59 -27.87 -1.94 15.84
C LEU A 59 -29.12 -1.19 16.33
N SER A 60 -29.29 -1.05 17.64
CA SER A 60 -30.43 -0.34 18.23
C SER A 60 -30.35 1.17 17.98
N THR A 61 -29.15 1.76 18.05
CA THR A 61 -28.96 3.20 17.73
C THR A 61 -29.16 3.46 16.24
N LEU A 62 -28.60 2.62 15.37
CA LEU A 62 -28.86 2.72 13.92
C LEU A 62 -30.34 2.58 13.57
N GLN A 63 -31.06 1.70 14.28
CA GLN A 63 -32.49 1.53 14.08
C GLN A 63 -33.29 2.75 14.56
N ALA A 64 -32.91 3.35 15.68
CA ALA A 64 -33.50 4.59 16.17
C ALA A 64 -33.25 5.77 15.21
N ASP A 65 -32.02 5.91 14.70
CA ASP A 65 -31.66 6.95 13.74
C ASP A 65 -32.45 6.79 12.42
N LEU A 66 -32.61 5.56 11.93
CA LEU A 66 -33.45 5.27 10.76
C LEU A 66 -34.93 5.59 11.01
N ALA A 67 -35.43 5.34 12.22
CA ALA A 67 -36.80 5.67 12.58
C ALA A 67 -37.02 7.19 12.60
N SER A 68 -36.07 7.95 13.18
CA SER A 68 -36.10 9.43 13.17
C SER A 68 -36.04 9.98 11.75
N LEU A 69 -35.16 9.44 10.90
CA LEU A 69 -35.04 9.89 9.51
C LEU A 69 -36.33 9.63 8.72
N ARG A 70 -37.00 8.49 8.96
CA ARG A 70 -38.30 8.20 8.36
C ARG A 70 -39.36 9.22 8.80
N THR A 71 -39.41 9.57 10.08
CA THR A 71 -40.36 10.59 10.55
C THR A 71 -40.09 11.96 9.95
N ASP A 72 -38.83 12.34 9.75
CA ASP A 72 -38.47 13.61 9.13
C ASP A 72 -38.88 13.65 7.65
N VAL A 73 -38.63 12.57 6.91
CA VAL A 73 -39.07 12.42 5.52
C VAL A 73 -40.60 12.43 5.43
N ASP A 74 -41.28 11.70 6.31
CA ASP A 74 -42.74 11.70 6.36
C ASP A 74 -43.30 13.09 6.67
N ALA A 75 -42.67 13.88 7.56
CA ALA A 75 -43.09 15.25 7.84
C ALA A 75 -42.95 16.18 6.62
N ILE A 76 -41.90 15.98 5.81
CA ILE A 76 -41.71 16.72 4.54
C ILE A 76 -42.79 16.32 3.52
N LEU A 77 -43.15 15.03 3.45
CA LEU A 77 -44.15 14.51 2.52
C LEU A 77 -45.59 14.82 2.96
N VAL A 78 -45.86 14.85 4.26
CA VAL A 78 -47.15 15.17 4.90
C VAL A 78 -47.39 16.67 4.99
N ALA A 79 -46.44 17.51 4.59
CA ALA A 79 -46.70 18.91 4.31
C ALA A 79 -47.06 19.12 2.82
N PRO A 80 -48.28 18.80 2.34
CA PRO A 80 -48.74 19.33 1.07
C PRO A 80 -49.25 20.76 1.28
N SER A 81 -48.62 21.68 0.55
CA SER A 81 -49.26 22.86 -0.02
C SER A 81 -49.94 23.81 0.98
N VAL A 82 -49.17 24.76 1.53
CA VAL A 82 -49.75 26.10 1.73
C VAL A 82 -50.05 26.62 0.32
N GLU A 83 -51.34 26.76 0.01
CA GLU A 83 -51.86 27.38 -1.22
C GLU A 83 -51.09 28.66 -1.53
N THR A 84 -50.20 28.61 -2.52
CA THR A 84 -49.86 29.82 -3.27
C THR A 84 -50.72 29.78 -4.51
N GLN A 85 -51.91 30.39 -4.42
CA GLN A 85 -52.62 30.85 -5.60
C GLN A 85 -51.76 31.89 -6.30
N ALA A 86 -50.93 31.43 -7.22
CA ALA A 86 -50.50 32.18 -8.39
C ALA A 86 -50.34 31.15 -9.50
N ALA A 87 -50.92 31.46 -10.66
CA ALA A 87 -51.00 30.57 -11.81
C ALA A 87 -49.70 29.79 -12.07
N PRO A 88 -49.77 28.51 -12.47
CA PRO A 88 -48.59 27.71 -12.75
C PRO A 88 -47.88 28.31 -13.96
N THR A 89 -46.91 29.19 -13.69
CA THR A 89 -45.93 29.63 -14.67
C THR A 89 -44.95 28.47 -14.81
N THR A 90 -45.27 27.58 -15.74
CA THR A 90 -44.56 26.36 -16.16
C THR A 90 -43.14 26.60 -16.69
N LEU A 91 -42.50 27.72 -16.32
CA LEU A 91 -41.18 28.16 -16.79
C LEU A 91 -40.17 28.41 -15.64
N ALA A 92 -40.63 28.56 -14.40
CA ALA A 92 -39.75 28.96 -13.29
C ALA A 92 -39.04 27.78 -12.60
N ASP A 93 -39.70 26.62 -12.43
CA ASP A 93 -39.16 25.51 -11.64
C ASP A 93 -37.92 24.85 -12.29
N ASP A 94 -37.90 24.76 -13.62
CA ASP A 94 -36.74 24.28 -14.37
C ASP A 94 -35.54 25.22 -14.24
N THR A 95 -35.78 26.53 -14.05
CA THR A 95 -34.72 27.53 -13.87
C THR A 95 -34.09 27.43 -12.47
N VAL A 96 -34.88 27.12 -11.44
CA VAL A 96 -34.39 26.99 -10.06
C VAL A 96 -33.56 25.71 -9.88
N LEU A 97 -34.02 24.59 -10.43
CA LEU A 97 -33.22 23.36 -10.46
C LEU A 97 -31.95 23.55 -11.30
N ASN A 98 -32.05 24.23 -12.44
CA ASN A 98 -30.88 24.53 -13.24
C ASN A 98 -29.89 25.46 -12.51
N ALA A 99 -30.34 26.44 -11.71
CA ALA A 99 -29.46 27.30 -10.92
C ALA A 99 -28.81 26.61 -9.70
N LEU A 100 -29.47 25.60 -9.12
CA LEU A 100 -28.93 24.79 -8.01
C LEU A 100 -27.90 23.75 -8.47
N PHE A 101 -28.04 23.23 -9.70
CA PHE A 101 -27.18 22.18 -10.25
C PHE A 101 -26.23 22.64 -11.36
N SER A 102 -26.45 23.81 -11.99
CA SER A 102 -25.48 24.45 -12.87
C SER A 102 -24.44 25.16 -12.03
N GLY A 103 -23.37 24.43 -11.71
CA GLY A 103 -22.23 24.94 -10.99
C GLY A 103 -21.82 26.33 -11.50
N THR A 104 -21.76 27.26 -10.56
CA THR A 104 -21.12 28.57 -10.72
C THR A 104 -19.77 28.34 -11.37
N ALA A 105 -19.66 28.76 -12.63
CA ALA A 105 -18.39 29.03 -13.28
C ALA A 105 -17.78 30.27 -12.62
N GLU A 106 -17.35 30.12 -11.37
CA GLU A 106 -16.48 31.08 -10.70
C GLU A 106 -15.13 30.39 -10.58
N GLU A 107 -14.29 30.72 -11.55
CA GLU A 107 -12.84 30.87 -11.45
C GLU A 107 -12.26 30.23 -10.18
N GLY A 108 -11.88 28.96 -10.32
CA GLY A 108 -11.25 28.23 -9.23
C GLY A 108 -10.10 29.06 -8.64
N PRO A 109 -10.02 29.22 -7.31
CA PRO A 109 -8.92 29.94 -6.71
C PRO A 109 -7.63 29.26 -7.18
N ALA A 110 -6.75 30.07 -7.78
CA ALA A 110 -5.49 29.62 -8.36
C ALA A 110 -4.87 28.53 -7.46
N PRO A 111 -4.56 27.33 -8.01
CA PRO A 111 -4.09 26.20 -7.22
C PRO A 111 -2.78 26.60 -6.56
N THR A 112 -2.90 27.07 -5.33
CA THR A 112 -1.78 27.48 -4.52
C THR A 112 -1.18 26.18 -4.07
N HIS A 113 -0.17 25.73 -4.80
CA HIS A 113 0.66 24.58 -4.43
C HIS A 113 1.40 24.91 -3.14
N ALA A 114 0.68 24.87 -2.02
CA ALA A 114 1.25 24.88 -0.69
C ALA A 114 2.09 23.61 -0.58
N LYS A 115 3.41 23.83 -0.68
CA LYS A 115 4.47 22.83 -0.62
C LYS A 115 4.31 22.06 0.69
N GLY A 116 3.56 20.95 0.63
CA GLY A 116 3.40 20.03 1.74
C GLY A 116 4.77 19.57 2.19
N LYS A 117 5.20 20.04 3.35
CA LYS A 117 6.45 19.64 3.98
C LYS A 117 6.30 18.17 4.32
N ARG A 118 6.82 17.31 3.44
CA ARG A 118 6.82 15.86 3.64
C ARG A 118 7.48 15.61 4.99
N HIS A 119 6.71 14.99 5.87
CA HIS A 119 7.21 14.52 7.15
C HIS A 119 8.37 13.56 6.85
N CYS A 120 9.59 13.97 7.18
CA CYS A 120 10.73 13.07 7.24
C CYS A 120 10.45 12.17 8.44
N SER A 121 9.81 11.02 8.19
CA SER A 121 9.65 10.01 9.21
C SER A 121 11.03 9.65 9.75
N HIS A 122 11.14 9.70 11.08
CA HIS A 122 12.37 9.39 11.77
C HIS A 122 12.88 8.01 11.35
N ARG A 123 13.98 7.98 10.60
CA ARG A 123 14.78 6.76 10.38
C ARG A 123 15.15 6.19 11.74
N THR A 124 14.66 5.00 12.03
CA THR A 124 15.02 4.25 13.24
C THR A 124 16.53 3.96 13.24
N GLU A 125 17.14 3.92 14.43
CA GLU A 125 18.58 3.64 14.58
C GLU A 125 18.99 2.31 13.92
N GLU A 126 18.07 1.35 13.85
CA GLU A 126 18.28 0.06 13.17
C GLU A 126 18.52 0.21 11.66
N GLU A 127 17.77 1.08 10.97
CA GLU A 127 17.99 1.32 9.53
C GLU A 127 19.34 2.02 9.28
N LYS A 128 19.77 2.89 10.22
CA LYS A 128 21.09 3.53 10.15
C LYS A 128 22.21 2.52 10.42
N ALA A 129 22.04 1.62 11.40
CA ALA A 129 22.98 0.56 11.70
C ALA A 129 23.14 -0.40 10.52
N GLN A 130 22.04 -0.81 9.90
CA GLN A 130 22.05 -1.68 8.72
C GLN A 130 22.73 -1.02 7.52
N LYS A 131 22.52 0.28 7.31
CA LYS A 131 23.22 1.05 6.27
C LYS A 131 24.72 1.18 6.52
N ARG A 132 25.14 1.31 7.79
CA ARG A 132 26.58 1.34 8.17
C ARG A 132 27.23 -0.03 7.98
N GLN A 133 26.57 -1.10 8.41
CA GLN A 133 27.04 -2.47 8.22
C GLN A 133 27.26 -2.80 6.74
N ARG A 134 26.30 -2.45 5.89
CA ARG A 134 26.43 -2.66 4.43
C ARG A 134 27.60 -1.89 3.82
N ARG A 135 27.95 -0.70 4.34
CA ARG A 135 29.11 0.05 3.87
C ARG A 135 30.41 -0.65 4.27
N GLN A 136 30.53 -1.05 5.54
CA GLN A 136 31.71 -1.75 6.03
C GLN A 136 31.93 -3.09 5.33
N GLU A 137 30.88 -3.87 5.08
CA GLU A 137 31.00 -5.12 4.31
C GLU A 137 31.51 -4.87 2.89
N LYS A 138 31.08 -3.77 2.26
CA LYS A 138 31.50 -3.42 0.90
C LYS A 138 32.95 -2.92 0.86
N GLU A 139 33.41 -2.24 1.91
CA GLU A 139 34.81 -1.84 2.07
C GLU A 139 35.71 -3.04 2.37
N ALA A 140 35.30 -3.92 3.28
CA ALA A 140 36.03 -5.16 3.58
C ALA A 140 36.18 -6.05 2.34
N ARG A 141 35.13 -6.17 1.52
CA ARG A 141 35.21 -6.89 0.24
C ARG A 141 36.18 -6.24 -0.74
N ARG A 142 36.26 -4.90 -0.79
CA ARG A 142 37.22 -4.19 -1.64
C ARG A 142 38.65 -4.38 -1.14
N ALA A 143 38.87 -4.30 0.17
CA ALA A 143 40.18 -4.51 0.78
C ALA A 143 40.67 -5.95 0.57
N ALA A 144 39.80 -6.94 0.70
CA ALA A 144 40.13 -8.35 0.44
C ALA A 144 40.55 -8.58 -1.02
N ILE A 145 39.87 -7.94 -1.99
CA ILE A 145 40.23 -8.05 -3.40
C ILE A 145 41.61 -7.44 -3.67
N VAL A 146 41.92 -6.29 -3.05
CA VAL A 146 43.23 -5.63 -3.21
C VAL A 146 44.37 -6.42 -2.56
N ASP A 147 44.13 -7.04 -1.40
CA ASP A 147 45.12 -7.87 -0.70
C ASP A 147 45.44 -9.16 -1.47
N GLU A 148 44.46 -9.69 -2.22
CA GLU A 148 44.62 -10.88 -3.06
C GLU A 148 45.28 -10.58 -4.42
N GLU A 149 45.24 -9.34 -4.92
CA GLU A 149 46.02 -8.89 -6.08
C GLU A 149 47.48 -8.55 -5.74
N LEU A 150 47.81 -8.33 -4.45
CA LEU A 150 49.15 -8.00 -3.97
C LEU A 150 49.94 -9.22 -3.44
N ARG A 151 49.39 -10.43 -3.52
CA ARG A 151 50.00 -11.69 -3.06
C ARG A 151 50.50 -12.55 -4.21
#